data_AF-A0A7J8FH39-F1
#
_entry.id   AF-A0A7J8FH39-F1
#
_cell.length_a   1.000
_cell.length_b   1.000
_cell.length_c   1.000
_cell.angle_alpha   90.00
_cell.angle_beta   90.00
_cell.angle_gamma   90.00
#
_symmetry.space_group_name_H-M   'P 1'
#
loop_
_entity.id
_entity.type
_entity.pdbx_description
1 polymer ?
#
loop_
_entity_poly.entity_id
_entity_poly.type
_entity_poly.pdbx_seq_one_letter_code
_entity_poly.pdbx_strand_id
1 'polypeptide(L)'
;MISLPMMLVLYPIHKLWGDPCRRELPTFHWFLLELAIFTLIEEVMFYYSHRLLHHPTFYKKIHKKHHEWTAPIGVISLYAHPVEHVVSNMLPAIVGPLVMGSHLTSITMWFSLALIITTISHCGYHLPFLPSPEFHDYHHLK
;
A
#
# COMPACT_ATOMS: atom_id res chain seq x y z
N MET A 1 -7.92 -14.12 -4.30
CA MET A 1 -8.27 -12.68 -4.32
C MET A 1 -8.81 -12.29 -2.95
N ILE A 2 -7.99 -11.70 -2.09
CA ILE A 2 -8.36 -11.30 -0.71
C ILE A 2 -8.97 -9.90 -0.69
N SER A 3 -8.66 -9.09 -1.69
CA SER A 3 -9.03 -7.67 -1.77
C SER A 3 -10.54 -7.45 -1.87
N LEU A 4 -11.27 -8.32 -2.59
CA LEU A 4 -12.73 -8.20 -2.75
C LEU A 4 -13.50 -8.46 -1.44
N PRO A 5 -13.30 -9.58 -0.72
CA PRO A 5 -13.89 -9.78 0.60
C PRO A 5 -13.57 -8.63 1.58
N MET A 6 -12.34 -8.13 1.55
CA MET A 6 -11.93 -7.05 2.44
C MET A 6 -12.64 -5.73 2.10
N MET A 7 -12.78 -5.39 0.81
CA MET A 7 -13.57 -4.23 0.39
C MET A 7 -15.02 -4.30 0.88
N LEU A 8 -15.65 -5.48 0.80
CA LEU A 8 -17.02 -5.68 1.29
C LEU A 8 -17.14 -5.46 2.80
N VAL A 9 -16.11 -5.83 3.57
CA VAL A 9 -16.06 -5.61 5.02
C VAL A 9 -15.74 -4.17 5.39
N LEU A 10 -14.85 -3.52 4.65
CA LEU A 10 -14.39 -2.16 4.95
C LEU A 10 -15.36 -1.07 4.46
N TYR A 11 -16.17 -1.35 3.44
CA TYR A 11 -17.17 -0.40 2.94
C TYR A 11 -18.18 0.09 4.00
N PRO A 12 -18.85 -0.78 4.80
CA PRO A 12 -19.74 -0.30 5.85
C PRO A 12 -19.01 0.48 6.94
N ILE A 13 -17.75 0.13 7.22
CA ILE A 13 -16.89 0.86 8.15
C ILE A 13 -16.64 2.27 7.60
N HIS A 14 -16.20 2.40 6.35
CA HIS A 14 -15.97 3.70 5.70
C HIS A 14 -17.19 4.61 5.77
N LYS A 15 -18.39 4.04 5.58
CA LYS A 15 -19.67 4.74 5.68
C LYS A 15 -19.98 5.32 7.07
N LEU A 16 -19.30 4.86 8.13
CA LEU A 16 -19.43 5.46 9.46
C LEU A 16 -18.72 6.83 9.56
N TRP A 17 -17.71 7.08 8.74
CA TRP A 17 -16.96 8.35 8.72
C TRP A 17 -17.39 9.30 7.60
N GLY A 18 -17.78 8.77 6.43
CA GLY A 18 -18.25 9.59 5.32
C GLY A 18 -18.85 8.77 4.18
N ASP A 19 -19.59 9.41 3.28
CA ASP A 19 -20.08 8.77 2.06
C ASP A 19 -19.00 8.80 0.97
N PRO A 20 -18.39 7.64 0.61
CA PRO A 20 -17.35 7.59 -0.41
C PRO A 20 -17.92 7.84 -1.82
N CYS A 21 -19.21 7.58 -2.02
CA CYS A 21 -19.87 7.68 -3.33
C CYS A 21 -20.79 8.91 -3.42
N ARG A 22 -20.58 9.92 -2.57
CA ARG A 22 -21.31 11.19 -2.66
C ARG A 22 -21.08 11.84 -4.03
N ARG A 23 -22.03 12.68 -4.46
CA ARG A 23 -21.97 13.31 -5.80
C ARG A 23 -20.90 14.38 -5.92
N GLU A 24 -20.57 15.04 -4.81
CA GLU A 24 -19.65 16.18 -4.79
C GLU A 24 -18.20 15.70 -4.68
N LEU A 25 -17.41 16.06 -5.68
CA LEU A 25 -15.97 15.79 -5.69
C LEU A 25 -15.26 16.58 -4.58
N PRO A 26 -14.18 16.04 -4.02
CA PRO A 26 -13.32 16.80 -3.12
C PRO A 26 -12.75 18.01 -3.87
N THR A 27 -12.62 19.14 -3.18
CA THR A 27 -11.89 20.27 -3.74
C THR A 27 -10.43 19.88 -3.96
N PHE A 28 -9.77 20.52 -4.93
CA PHE A 28 -8.37 20.21 -5.24
C PHE A 28 -7.45 20.30 -4.01
N HIS A 29 -7.58 21.34 -3.20
CA HIS A 29 -6.79 21.52 -1.97
C HIS A 29 -7.09 20.44 -0.92
N TRP A 30 -8.35 20.02 -0.80
CA TRP A 30 -8.72 18.93 0.10
C TRP A 30 -8.12 17.60 -0.36
N PHE A 31 -8.17 17.32 -1.67
CA PHE A 31 -7.52 16.14 -2.24
C PHE A 31 -6.01 16.13 -1.98
N LEU A 32 -5.32 17.27 -2.08
CA LEU A 32 -3.90 17.36 -1.73
C LEU A 32 -3.62 17.08 -0.24
N LEU A 33 -4.47 17.59 0.66
CA LEU A 33 -4.38 17.29 2.08
C LEU A 33 -4.62 15.80 2.36
N GLU A 34 -5.63 15.21 1.72
CA GLU A 34 -5.91 13.77 1.80
C GLU A 34 -4.69 12.97 1.38
N LEU A 35 -4.07 13.27 0.22
CA LEU A 35 -2.86 12.59 -0.23
C LEU A 35 -1.72 12.69 0.80
N ALA A 36 -1.46 13.88 1.35
CA ALA A 36 -0.41 14.06 2.36
C ALA A 36 -0.67 13.19 3.61
N ILE A 37 -1.91 13.15 4.08
CA ILE A 37 -2.30 12.33 5.24
C ILE A 37 -2.20 10.84 4.92
N PHE A 38 -2.63 10.42 3.73
CA PHE A 38 -2.53 9.01 3.31
C PHE A 38 -1.08 8.55 3.28
N THR A 39 -0.18 9.34 2.69
CA THR A 39 1.25 9.04 2.65
C THR A 39 1.83 8.90 4.05
N LEU A 40 1.57 9.85 4.95
CA LEU A 40 2.11 9.79 6.32
C LEU A 40 1.63 8.55 7.08
N ILE A 41 0.34 8.21 6.95
CA ILE A 41 -0.22 7.02 7.60
C ILE A 41 0.36 5.74 6.99
N GLU A 42 0.43 5.66 5.65
CA GLU A 42 0.99 4.51 4.94
C GLU A 42 2.45 4.31 5.34
N GLU A 43 3.29 5.35 5.31
CA GLU A 43 4.71 5.25 5.66
C GLU A 43 4.92 4.69 7.07
N VAL A 44 4.20 5.24 8.06
CA VAL A 44 4.29 4.78 9.46
C VAL A 44 3.83 3.33 9.58
N MET A 45 2.65 3.00 9.06
CA MET A 45 2.07 1.67 9.18
C MET A 45 2.86 0.62 8.41
N PHE A 46 3.29 0.93 7.20
CA PHE A 46 4.13 0.07 6.37
C PHE A 46 5.45 -0.20 7.07
N TYR A 47 6.16 0.85 7.53
CA TYR A 47 7.45 0.69 8.18
C TYR A 47 7.40 -0.26 9.38
N TYR A 48 6.47 -0.04 10.30
CA TYR A 48 6.39 -0.86 11.52
C TYR A 48 5.89 -2.27 11.24
N SER A 49 4.90 -2.44 10.36
CA SER A 49 4.40 -3.77 10.01
C SER A 49 5.44 -4.58 9.24
N HIS A 50 6.12 -3.98 8.26
CA HIS A 50 7.20 -4.61 7.50
C HIS A 50 8.36 -5.00 8.44
N ARG A 51 8.80 -4.09 9.31
CA ARG A 51 9.84 -4.39 10.31
C ARG A 51 9.44 -5.54 11.25
N LEU A 52 8.17 -5.61 11.65
CA LEU A 52 7.64 -6.73 12.44
C LEU A 52 7.71 -8.04 11.67
N LEU A 53 7.35 -8.04 10.38
CA LEU A 53 7.40 -9.23 9.53
C LEU A 53 8.82 -9.74 9.27
N HIS A 54 9.82 -8.85 9.35
CA HIS A 54 11.25 -9.22 9.35
C HIS A 54 11.73 -9.90 10.64
N HIS A 55 10.95 -9.88 11.72
CA HIS A 55 11.32 -10.59 12.93
C HIS A 55 11.41 -12.11 12.67
N PRO A 56 12.41 -12.85 13.20
CA PRO A 56 12.69 -14.25 12.83
C PRO A 56 11.50 -15.21 12.90
N THR A 57 10.58 -14.97 13.84
CA THR A 57 9.34 -15.76 14.02
C THR A 57 8.38 -15.62 12.85
N PHE A 58 8.23 -14.40 12.32
CA PHE A 58 7.28 -14.08 11.25
C PHE A 58 7.94 -14.21 9.88
N TYR A 59 9.22 -13.84 9.77
CA TYR A 59 9.96 -13.88 8.50
C TYR A 59 9.88 -15.25 7.87
N LYS A 60 10.29 -16.29 8.60
CA LYS A 60 10.36 -17.68 8.09
C LYS A 60 9.01 -18.21 7.59
N LYS A 61 7.90 -17.73 8.16
CA LYS A 61 6.55 -18.26 7.92
C LYS A 61 5.73 -17.42 6.95
N ILE A 62 6.00 -16.12 6.89
CA ILE A 62 5.16 -15.13 6.20
C ILE A 62 6.02 -14.40 5.16
N HIS A 63 6.98 -13.60 5.63
CA HIS A 63 7.69 -12.65 4.78
C HIS A 63 8.72 -13.26 3.82
N LYS A 64 9.25 -14.44 4.16
CA LYS A 64 10.19 -15.17 3.31
C LYS A 64 9.63 -15.42 1.90
N LYS A 65 8.30 -15.55 1.75
CA LYS A 65 7.66 -15.72 0.45
C LYS A 65 7.82 -14.49 -0.44
N HIS A 66 7.77 -13.29 0.14
CA HIS A 66 8.00 -12.05 -0.59
C HIS A 66 9.45 -11.93 -1.07
N HIS A 67 10.40 -12.35 -0.23
CA HIS A 67 11.84 -12.44 -0.54
C HIS A 67 12.24 -13.66 -1.39
N GLU A 68 11.28 -14.47 -1.86
CA GLU A 68 11.59 -15.65 -2.68
C GLU A 68 12.22 -15.27 -4.02
N TRP A 69 11.88 -14.09 -4.54
CA TRP A 69 12.32 -13.60 -5.84
C TRP A 69 13.34 -12.48 -5.66
N THR A 70 14.61 -12.78 -5.92
CA THR A 70 15.70 -11.81 -5.83
C THR A 70 15.88 -10.99 -7.12
N ALA A 71 15.26 -11.42 -8.21
CA ALA A 71 15.27 -10.67 -9.47
C ALA A 71 14.21 -9.54 -9.42
N PRO A 72 14.56 -8.30 -9.80
CA PRO A 72 13.64 -7.18 -9.72
C PRO A 72 12.60 -7.28 -10.84
N ILE A 73 11.42 -7.79 -10.50
CA ILE A 73 10.29 -7.93 -11.42
C ILE A 73 9.09 -7.19 -10.81
N GLY A 74 8.68 -6.08 -11.44
CA GLY A 74 7.67 -5.18 -10.88
C GLY A 74 6.33 -5.85 -10.54
N VAL A 75 5.87 -6.82 -11.35
CA VAL A 75 4.62 -7.57 -11.09
C VAL A 75 4.71 -8.44 -9.83
N ILE A 76 5.91 -8.88 -9.46
CA ILE A 76 6.15 -9.72 -8.28
C ILE A 76 6.09 -8.90 -6.99
N SER A 77 6.07 -7.56 -7.06
CA SER A 77 5.85 -6.71 -5.88
C SER A 77 4.57 -7.05 -5.08
N LEU A 78 3.56 -7.60 -5.75
CA LEU A 78 2.30 -8.04 -5.13
C LEU A 78 2.30 -9.53 -4.72
N TYR A 79 3.35 -10.27 -5.07
CA TYR A 79 3.52 -11.66 -4.66
C TYR A 79 3.99 -11.71 -3.20
N ALA A 80 3.04 -11.97 -2.31
CA ALA A 80 3.27 -12.03 -0.88
C ALA A 80 2.44 -13.13 -0.23
N HIS A 81 2.75 -13.45 1.03
CA HIS A 81 1.89 -14.29 1.83
C HIS A 81 0.55 -13.56 2.12
N PRO A 82 -0.62 -14.23 2.13
CA PRO A 82 -1.92 -13.61 2.42
C PRO A 82 -1.94 -12.67 3.63
N VAL A 83 -1.32 -13.08 4.73
CA VAL A 83 -1.24 -12.28 5.97
C VAL A 83 -0.40 -11.01 5.77
N GLU A 84 0.72 -11.10 5.09
CA GLU A 84 1.55 -9.93 4.76
C GLU A 84 0.81 -8.99 3.82
N HIS A 85 0.13 -9.53 2.80
CA HIS A 85 -0.68 -8.72 1.89
C HIS A 85 -1.76 -7.92 2.65
N VAL A 86 -2.39 -8.51 3.66
CA VAL A 86 -3.35 -7.78 4.51
C VAL A 86 -2.64 -6.78 5.41
N VAL A 87 -1.64 -7.22 6.18
CA VAL A 87 -1.05 -6.46 7.29
C VAL A 87 -0.11 -5.36 6.84
N SER A 88 0.71 -5.61 5.82
CA SER A 88 1.76 -4.71 5.37
C SER A 88 1.48 -4.07 4.02
N ASN A 89 0.56 -4.58 3.20
CA ASN A 89 0.25 -3.92 1.92
C ASN A 89 -1.11 -3.21 1.97
N MET A 90 -2.18 -3.93 2.29
CA MET A 90 -3.54 -3.37 2.22
C MET A 90 -3.89 -2.46 3.40
N LEU A 91 -3.63 -2.87 4.65
CA LEU A 91 -3.97 -2.06 5.82
C LEU A 91 -3.27 -0.70 5.82
N PRO A 92 -1.95 -0.59 5.57
CA PRO A 92 -1.27 0.71 5.49
C PRO A 92 -1.89 1.63 4.43
N ALA A 93 -2.22 1.10 3.25
CA ALA A 93 -2.80 1.88 2.16
C ALA A 93 -4.26 2.32 2.42
N ILE A 94 -5.07 1.56 3.17
CA ILE A 94 -6.51 1.84 3.33
C ILE A 94 -6.86 2.64 4.58
N VAL A 95 -6.03 2.61 5.63
CA VAL A 95 -6.35 3.29 6.90
C VAL A 95 -6.45 4.81 6.72
N GLY A 96 -5.57 5.42 5.93
CA GLY A 96 -5.63 6.86 5.66
C GLY A 96 -6.98 7.29 5.06
N PRO A 97 -7.41 6.70 3.93
CA PRO A 97 -8.71 7.00 3.36
C PRO A 97 -9.91 6.69 4.26
N LEU A 98 -9.85 5.62 5.06
CA LEU A 98 -10.91 5.29 6.04
C LEU A 98 -11.04 6.38 7.10
N VAL A 99 -9.92 6.79 7.71
CA VAL A 99 -9.90 7.80 8.78
C VAL A 99 -10.38 9.16 8.26
N MET A 100 -10.07 9.49 7.01
CA MET A 100 -10.46 10.75 6.38
C MET A 100 -11.88 10.73 5.79
N GLY A 101 -12.58 9.58 5.78
CA GLY A 101 -13.92 9.47 5.17
C GLY A 101 -13.93 9.83 3.69
N SER A 102 -12.84 9.52 2.98
CA SER A 102 -12.52 10.11 1.69
C SER A 102 -13.44 9.68 0.55
N HIS A 103 -13.49 10.51 -0.49
CA HIS A 103 -14.25 10.24 -1.71
C HIS A 103 -13.61 9.11 -2.52
N LEU A 104 -14.42 8.34 -3.26
CA LEU A 104 -13.96 7.23 -4.10
C LEU A 104 -12.90 7.66 -5.13
N THR A 105 -13.00 8.87 -5.66
CA THR A 105 -11.99 9.43 -6.55
C THR A 105 -10.63 9.58 -5.85
N SER A 106 -10.59 10.14 -4.64
CA SER A 106 -9.35 10.27 -3.87
C SER A 106 -8.74 8.90 -3.57
N ILE A 107 -9.59 7.96 -3.15
CA ILE A 107 -9.21 6.57 -2.85
C ILE A 107 -8.60 5.92 -4.10
N THR A 108 -9.28 6.02 -5.25
CA THR A 108 -8.84 5.35 -6.49
C THR A 108 -7.52 5.92 -7.00
N MET A 109 -7.37 7.25 -6.97
CA MET A 109 -6.13 7.93 -7.34
C MET A 109 -4.98 7.54 -6.41
N TRP A 110 -5.24 7.49 -5.10
CA TRP A 110 -4.28 7.05 -4.10
C TRP A 110 -3.78 5.62 -4.33
N PHE A 111 -4.69 4.66 -4.45
CA PHE A 111 -4.31 3.26 -4.71
C PHE A 111 -3.56 3.10 -6.03
N SER A 112 -3.95 3.86 -7.07
CA SER A 112 -3.22 3.85 -8.35
C SER A 112 -1.78 4.34 -8.17
N LEU A 113 -1.59 5.46 -7.45
CA LEU A 113 -0.26 5.99 -7.16
C LEU A 113 0.58 5.02 -6.32
N ALA A 114 0.01 4.47 -5.25
CA ALA A 114 0.70 3.52 -4.38
C ALA A 114 1.15 2.27 -5.15
N LEU A 115 0.30 1.72 -6.03
CA LEU A 115 0.64 0.57 -6.87
C LEU A 115 1.72 0.90 -7.91
N ILE A 116 1.67 2.09 -8.50
CA ILE A 116 2.71 2.56 -9.44
C ILE A 116 4.05 2.66 -8.71
N ILE A 117 4.10 3.33 -7.55
CA ILE A 117 5.33 3.50 -6.74
C ILE A 117 5.88 2.14 -6.31
N THR A 118 5.01 1.25 -5.84
CA THR A 118 5.38 -0.13 -5.46
C THR A 118 5.96 -0.88 -6.65
N THR A 119 5.34 -0.78 -7.82
CA THR A 119 5.85 -1.42 -9.04
C THR A 119 7.22 -0.87 -9.44
N ILE A 120 7.41 0.45 -9.38
CA ILE A 120 8.69 1.10 -9.69
C ILE A 120 9.78 0.64 -8.72
N SER A 121 9.46 0.51 -7.43
CA SER A 121 10.41 0.09 -6.39
C SER A 121 10.90 -1.35 -6.56
N HIS A 122 10.25 -2.15 -7.41
CA HIS A 122 10.57 -3.56 -7.65
C HIS A 122 10.93 -3.87 -9.11
N CYS A 123 10.88 -2.91 -10.04
CA CYS A 123 11.05 -3.19 -11.47
C CYS A 123 12.51 -3.18 -11.93
N GLY A 124 13.45 -2.72 -11.08
CA GLY A 124 14.88 -2.64 -11.40
C GLY A 124 15.23 -1.55 -12.41
N TYR A 125 14.27 -0.72 -12.83
CA TYR A 125 14.49 0.38 -13.76
C TYR A 125 14.67 1.72 -13.04
N HIS A 126 15.72 2.45 -13.43
CA HIS A 126 15.93 3.83 -13.00
C HIS A 126 15.18 4.78 -13.93
N LEU A 127 13.93 5.08 -13.58
CA LEU A 127 13.11 5.97 -14.37
C LEU A 127 13.40 7.45 -14.04
N PRO A 128 13.45 8.35 -15.04
CA PRO A 128 13.66 9.78 -14.79
C PRO A 128 12.63 10.34 -13.80
N PHE A 129 13.10 11.17 -12.86
CA PHE A 129 12.28 11.87 -11.86
C PHE A 129 11.58 10.98 -10.81
N LEU A 130 11.89 9.68 -10.78
CA LEU A 130 11.30 8.73 -9.84
C LEU A 130 12.37 8.16 -8.89
N PRO A 131 11.97 7.69 -7.69
CA PRO A 131 12.89 7.05 -6.75
C PRO A 131 13.59 5.84 -7.38
N SER A 132 14.86 5.64 -7.02
CA SER A 132 15.61 4.46 -7.45
C SER A 132 15.15 3.21 -6.67
N PRO A 133 14.98 2.06 -7.35
CA PRO A 133 14.67 0.79 -6.70
C PRO A 133 15.87 0.16 -5.98
N GLU A 134 17.10 0.64 -6.18
CA GLU A 134 18.34 -0.02 -5.70
C GLU A 134 18.30 -0.37 -4.21
N PHE A 135 17.89 0.57 -3.36
CA PHE A 135 17.83 0.34 -1.91
C PHE A 135 16.95 -0.87 -1.58
N HIS A 136 15.82 -0.97 -2.26
CA HIS A 136 14.85 -2.02 -2.08
C HIS A 136 15.33 -3.34 -2.72
N ASP A 137 15.96 -3.29 -3.89
CA ASP A 137 16.59 -4.48 -4.50
C ASP A 137 17.70 -5.06 -3.61
N TYR A 138 18.56 -4.23 -3.01
CA TYR A 138 19.56 -4.67 -2.03
C TYR A 138 18.95 -5.26 -0.77
N HIS A 139 17.75 -4.83 -0.40
CA HIS A 139 17.00 -5.40 0.72
C HIS A 139 16.50 -6.81 0.40
N HIS A 140 16.10 -7.10 -0.85
CA HIS A 140 15.65 -8.42 -1.29
C HIS A 140 16.75 -9.48 -1.36
N LEU A 141 18.02 -9.07 -1.49
CA LEU A 141 19.17 -9.98 -1.55
C LEU A 141 19.56 -10.61 -0.20
N LYS A 142 18.91 -10.22 0.91
CA LYS A 142 19.25 -10.63 2.28
C LYS A 142 18.19 -11.55 2.89
#